data_AF-A0A0Q4DHN1-F1
#
_entry.id   AF-A0A0Q4DHN1-F1
#
_cell.length_a   1.000
_cell.length_b   1.000
_cell.length_c   1.000
_cell.angle_alpha   90.00
_cell.angle_beta   90.00
_cell.angle_gamma   90.00
#
_symmetry.space_group_name_H-M   'P 1'
#
loop_
_entity.id
_entity.type
_entity.pdbx_description
1 polymer ?
#
loop_
_entity_poly.entity_id
_entity_poly.type
_entity_poly.pdbx_seq_one_letter_code
_entity_poly.pdbx_strand_id
1 'polypeptide(L)'
;MLDVGSPLPVEVREQFDALAVSTAEGLSPGRLRSRLAALAERLHPITLTERHRRGRDTRCVRIVTGPDGMSDLVATLPTVLAVGIHDRLTLQARALIDARLDDPQAVSDERTTAQLRADILTDLLLTAAPEADPTRTDDGPGALGAIRARVQVVVPALTILDPTAENDDPAELIGHGPLDAATARGLAEATTLPWDRVITHPITGAVLHTDTYHRTTAIDRYLRARDRRCRWPGCTVPAIRCEVDHTREHALGGPTHVANLAHLCQRHHTQKQFTRWSVEQLPGGVLQWTSPTGRTYTDEPLPYSPAVRFLPDDPPPPDPDDDGTPPPF
;
A
#
# COMPACT_ATOMS: atom_id res chain seq x y z
N MET A 1 -10.74 -26.28 35.95
CA MET A 1 -11.05 -25.05 36.72
C MET A 1 -12.15 -24.32 35.97
N LEU A 2 -13.33 -24.15 36.56
CA LEU A 2 -14.53 -23.64 35.88
C LEU A 2 -14.51 -22.11 35.90
N ASP A 3 -14.16 -21.47 34.78
CA ASP A 3 -14.11 -20.00 34.64
C ASP A 3 -15.50 -19.36 34.49
N VAL A 4 -16.48 -19.85 35.26
CA VAL A 4 -17.90 -19.51 35.10
C VAL A 4 -18.25 -18.20 35.81
N GLY A 5 -17.48 -17.82 36.83
CA GLY A 5 -17.65 -16.57 37.58
C GLY A 5 -16.90 -15.36 36.99
N SER A 6 -15.99 -15.54 36.01
CA SER A 6 -15.20 -14.44 35.43
C SER A 6 -16.02 -13.26 34.88
N PRO A 7 -17.18 -13.50 34.21
CA PRO A 7 -18.03 -12.41 33.73
C PRO A 7 -18.70 -11.58 34.84
N LEU A 8 -18.64 -11.99 36.11
CA LEU A 8 -19.25 -11.27 37.22
C LEU A 8 -18.40 -10.06 37.64
N PRO A 9 -19.04 -8.91 37.96
CA PRO A 9 -18.39 -7.80 38.64
C PRO A 9 -17.79 -8.23 39.98
N VAL A 10 -16.72 -7.56 40.41
CA VAL A 10 -15.94 -7.94 41.60
C VAL A 10 -16.80 -8.00 42.86
N GLU A 11 -17.81 -7.13 42.95
CA GLU A 11 -18.69 -6.94 44.10
C GLU A 11 -19.58 -8.15 44.39
N VAL A 12 -19.86 -8.99 43.39
CA VAL A 12 -20.74 -10.17 43.54
C VAL A 12 -19.97 -11.50 43.48
N ARG A 13 -18.65 -11.46 43.30
CA ARG A 13 -17.81 -12.68 43.20
C ARG A 13 -17.74 -13.45 44.51
N GLU A 14 -17.62 -12.76 45.64
CA GLU A 14 -17.58 -13.41 46.97
C GLU A 14 -18.87 -14.19 47.25
N GLN A 15 -20.02 -13.59 46.92
CA GLN A 15 -21.32 -14.25 47.02
C GLN A 15 -21.45 -15.43 46.06
N PHE A 16 -20.93 -15.31 44.84
CA PHE A 16 -20.90 -16.40 43.87
C PHE A 16 -20.05 -17.56 44.37
N ASP A 17 -18.86 -17.32 44.90
CA ASP A 17 -17.94 -18.35 45.38
C ASP A 17 -18.55 -19.13 46.55
N ALA A 18 -19.16 -18.45 47.52
CA ALA A 18 -19.86 -19.09 48.63
C ALA A 18 -20.99 -20.02 48.15
N LEU A 19 -21.81 -19.54 47.21
CA LEU A 19 -22.91 -20.32 46.63
C LEU A 19 -22.41 -21.42 45.68
N ALA A 20 -21.26 -21.24 45.04
CA ALA A 20 -20.65 -22.23 44.17
C ALA A 20 -20.13 -23.43 44.95
N VAL A 21 -19.47 -23.19 46.10
CA VAL A 21 -19.01 -24.23 47.02
C VAL A 21 -20.19 -25.05 47.54
N SER A 22 -21.26 -24.39 48.00
CA SER A 22 -22.45 -25.11 48.50
C SER A 22 -23.18 -25.90 47.40
N THR A 23 -23.08 -25.46 46.14
CA THR A 23 -23.70 -26.14 44.99
C THR A 23 -22.84 -27.32 44.49
N ALA A 24 -21.56 -27.38 44.84
CA ALA A 24 -20.64 -28.39 44.33
C ALA A 24 -20.86 -29.79 44.92
N GLU A 25 -21.42 -29.89 46.13
CA GLU A 25 -21.61 -31.15 46.82
C GLU A 25 -22.55 -32.09 46.04
N GLY A 26 -22.06 -33.30 45.72
CA GLY A 26 -22.84 -34.35 45.06
C GLY A 26 -23.10 -34.16 43.55
N LEU A 27 -22.54 -33.12 42.91
CA LEU A 27 -22.70 -32.90 41.47
C LEU A 27 -21.50 -33.39 40.66
N SER A 28 -21.78 -33.97 39.49
CA SER A 28 -20.74 -34.24 38.50
C SER A 28 -20.23 -32.94 37.86
N PRO A 29 -18.99 -32.90 37.35
CA PRO A 29 -18.41 -31.67 36.78
C PRO A 29 -19.24 -31.00 35.68
N GLY A 30 -19.90 -31.79 34.82
CA GLY A 30 -20.78 -31.26 33.76
C GLY A 30 -22.07 -30.63 34.33
N ARG A 31 -22.71 -31.29 35.32
CA ARG A 31 -23.91 -30.76 35.98
C ARG A 31 -23.59 -29.53 36.83
N LEU A 32 -22.43 -29.54 37.49
CA LEU A 32 -21.92 -28.41 38.25
C LEU A 32 -21.70 -27.20 37.34
N ARG A 33 -21.05 -27.37 36.18
CA ARG A 33 -20.85 -26.28 35.20
C ARG A 33 -22.17 -25.61 34.82
N SER A 34 -23.19 -26.37 34.45
CA SER A 34 -24.49 -25.82 34.05
C SER A 34 -25.19 -25.10 35.21
N ARG A 35 -25.13 -25.65 36.43
CA ARG A 35 -25.70 -25.02 37.63
C ARG A 35 -24.98 -23.73 37.99
N LEU A 36 -23.65 -23.71 37.93
CA LEU A 36 -22.86 -22.50 38.18
C LEU A 36 -23.10 -21.43 37.11
N ALA A 37 -23.30 -21.81 35.85
CA ALA A 37 -23.61 -20.85 34.79
C ALA A 37 -24.96 -20.15 35.03
N ALA A 38 -25.97 -20.91 35.45
CA ALA A 38 -27.26 -20.34 35.85
C ALA A 38 -27.14 -19.47 37.11
N LEU A 39 -26.34 -19.89 38.10
CA LEU A 39 -26.08 -19.11 39.30
C LEU A 39 -25.38 -17.78 38.97
N ALA A 40 -24.34 -17.81 38.14
CA ALA A 40 -23.63 -16.62 37.68
C ALA A 40 -24.59 -15.67 36.97
N GLU A 41 -25.45 -16.16 36.07
CA GLU A 41 -26.41 -15.30 35.39
C GLU A 41 -27.41 -14.64 36.36
N ARG A 42 -27.89 -15.35 37.39
CA ARG A 42 -28.80 -14.76 38.40
C ARG A 42 -28.15 -13.68 39.26
N LEU A 43 -26.86 -13.85 39.59
CA LEU A 43 -26.10 -12.90 40.42
C LEU A 43 -25.57 -11.72 39.59
N HIS A 44 -25.62 -11.81 38.27
CA HIS A 44 -25.13 -10.75 37.40
C HIS A 44 -26.07 -9.53 37.50
N PRO A 45 -25.57 -8.31 37.82
CA PRO A 45 -26.42 -7.14 38.02
C PRO A 45 -27.08 -6.62 36.73
N ILE A 46 -26.53 -6.99 35.57
CA ILE A 46 -27.06 -6.67 34.25
C ILE A 46 -27.47 -7.96 33.55
N THR A 47 -28.73 -8.05 33.11
CA THR A 47 -29.23 -9.24 32.40
C THR A 47 -28.40 -9.56 31.16
N LEU A 48 -28.30 -10.84 30.79
CA LEU A 48 -27.71 -11.28 29.53
C LEU A 48 -28.31 -10.55 28.32
N THR A 49 -29.61 -10.27 28.32
CA THR A 49 -30.28 -9.53 27.24
C THR A 49 -29.71 -8.12 27.08
N GLU A 50 -29.54 -7.39 28.18
CA GLU A 50 -28.99 -6.03 28.15
C GLU A 50 -27.49 -6.03 27.79
N ARG A 51 -26.71 -6.98 28.32
CA ARG A 51 -25.31 -7.17 27.92
C ARG A 51 -25.17 -7.51 26.44
N HIS A 52 -26.04 -8.39 25.94
CA HIS A 52 -26.06 -8.77 24.53
C HIS A 52 -26.44 -7.59 23.62
N ARG A 53 -27.39 -6.75 24.05
CA ARG A 53 -27.74 -5.50 23.35
C ARG A 53 -26.52 -4.58 23.24
N ARG A 54 -25.80 -4.32 24.34
CA ARG A 54 -24.58 -3.51 24.33
C ARG A 54 -23.48 -4.12 23.46
N GLY A 55 -23.27 -5.43 23.55
CA GLY A 55 -22.29 -6.12 22.70
C GLY A 55 -22.67 -6.13 21.21
N ARG A 56 -23.96 -6.02 20.87
CA ARG A 56 -24.40 -5.81 19.49
C ARG A 56 -23.98 -4.45 18.96
N ASP A 57 -23.91 -3.43 19.80
CA ASP A 57 -23.51 -2.09 19.36
C ASP A 57 -22.00 -2.00 19.08
N THR A 58 -21.21 -2.98 19.53
CA THR A 58 -19.77 -3.08 19.24
C THR A 58 -19.45 -3.95 18.02
N ARG A 59 -20.45 -4.38 17.23
CA ARG A 59 -20.20 -5.19 16.02
C ARG A 59 -19.33 -4.42 15.04
N CYS A 60 -18.28 -5.07 14.56
CA CYS A 60 -17.36 -4.48 13.59
C CYS A 60 -16.63 -5.57 12.80
N VAL A 61 -15.98 -5.15 11.72
CA VAL A 61 -14.99 -5.95 10.98
C VAL A 61 -13.70 -5.16 10.98
N ARG A 62 -12.57 -5.82 11.25
CA ARG A 62 -11.24 -5.20 11.31
C ARG A 62 -10.18 -6.15 10.77
N ILE A 63 -9.07 -5.59 10.34
CA ILE A 63 -7.89 -6.35 9.90
C ILE A 63 -6.82 -6.28 10.99
N VAL A 64 -6.18 -7.40 11.27
CA VAL A 64 -4.94 -7.47 12.07
C VAL A 64 -3.84 -7.99 11.16
N THR A 65 -2.83 -7.18 10.90
CA THR A 65 -1.67 -7.60 10.11
C THR A 65 -0.87 -8.64 10.87
N GLY A 66 -0.62 -9.79 10.23
CA GLY A 66 0.21 -10.87 10.74
C GLY A 66 1.57 -10.95 10.04
N PRO A 67 2.40 -11.95 10.40
CA PRO A 67 3.64 -12.26 9.68
C PRO A 67 3.35 -12.94 8.32
N ASP A 68 4.40 -13.11 7.52
CA ASP A 68 4.41 -13.98 6.32
C ASP A 68 3.39 -13.58 5.23
N GLY A 69 3.09 -12.29 5.10
CA GLY A 69 2.10 -11.80 4.12
C GLY A 69 0.65 -12.12 4.48
N MET A 70 0.40 -12.64 5.69
CA MET A 70 -0.92 -13.03 6.15
C MET A 70 -1.56 -11.94 7.03
N SER A 71 -2.90 -11.92 7.06
CA SER A 71 -3.66 -11.01 7.93
C SER A 71 -4.95 -11.66 8.41
N ASP A 72 -5.34 -11.36 9.65
CA ASP A 72 -6.61 -11.83 10.20
C ASP A 72 -7.72 -10.82 9.90
N LEU A 73 -8.75 -11.27 9.19
CA LEU A 73 -10.02 -10.56 9.09
C LEU A 73 -10.92 -10.95 10.26
N VAL A 74 -11.05 -10.06 11.24
CA VAL A 74 -11.78 -10.33 12.48
C VAL A 74 -13.15 -9.65 12.45
N ALA A 75 -14.21 -10.44 12.57
CA ALA A 75 -15.58 -9.96 12.72
C ALA A 75 -16.09 -10.17 14.15
N THR A 76 -16.54 -9.10 14.81
CA THR A 76 -17.25 -9.17 16.10
C THR A 76 -18.75 -9.20 15.82
N LEU A 77 -19.38 -10.34 16.10
CA LEU A 77 -20.78 -10.63 15.75
C LEU A 77 -21.53 -11.28 16.92
N PRO A 78 -22.87 -11.24 16.93
CA PRO A 78 -23.68 -12.12 17.76
C PRO A 78 -23.27 -13.59 17.55
N THR A 79 -23.10 -14.35 18.63
CA THR A 79 -22.63 -15.74 18.59
C THR A 79 -23.44 -16.60 17.62
N VAL A 80 -24.75 -16.43 17.57
CA VAL A 80 -25.63 -17.17 16.65
C VAL A 80 -25.24 -16.95 15.18
N LEU A 81 -24.89 -15.72 14.80
CA LEU A 81 -24.47 -15.40 13.44
C LEU A 81 -23.05 -15.92 13.16
N ALA A 82 -22.12 -15.75 14.10
CA ALA A 82 -20.74 -16.25 13.95
C ALA A 82 -20.70 -17.78 13.77
N VAL A 83 -21.45 -18.51 14.61
CA VAL A 83 -21.57 -19.97 14.52
C VAL A 83 -22.24 -20.37 13.21
N GLY A 84 -23.31 -19.68 12.80
CA GLY A 84 -24.00 -19.96 11.54
C GLY A 84 -23.10 -19.75 10.30
N ILE A 85 -22.30 -18.67 10.28
CA ILE A 85 -21.33 -18.41 9.21
C ILE A 85 -20.28 -19.54 9.17
N HIS A 86 -19.70 -19.88 10.31
CA HIS A 86 -18.67 -20.91 10.40
C HIS A 86 -19.19 -22.30 9.98
N ASP A 87 -20.41 -22.66 10.39
CA ASP A 87 -21.07 -23.90 9.99
C ASP A 87 -21.33 -23.94 8.48
N ARG A 88 -21.90 -22.87 7.89
CA ARG A 88 -22.12 -22.77 6.45
C ARG A 88 -20.82 -22.96 5.65
N LEU A 89 -19.75 -22.28 6.04
CA LEU A 89 -18.44 -22.44 5.39
C LEU A 89 -17.93 -23.88 5.50
N THR A 90 -18.15 -24.52 6.66
CA THR A 90 -17.76 -25.92 6.89
C THR A 90 -18.52 -26.87 5.98
N LEU A 91 -19.84 -26.67 5.83
CA LEU A 91 -20.67 -27.48 4.93
C LEU A 91 -20.27 -27.31 3.47
N GLN A 92 -20.01 -26.07 3.02
CA GLN A 92 -19.56 -25.80 1.65
C GLN A 92 -18.17 -26.40 1.37
N ALA A 93 -17.23 -26.29 2.31
CA ALA A 93 -15.91 -26.89 2.17
C ALA A 93 -15.97 -28.42 2.08
N ARG A 94 -16.85 -29.06 2.87
CA ARG A 94 -17.08 -30.52 2.78
C ARG A 94 -17.66 -30.91 1.44
N ALA A 95 -18.68 -30.19 0.95
CA ALA A 95 -19.28 -30.47 -0.35
C ALA A 95 -18.24 -30.41 -1.49
N LEU A 96 -17.29 -29.45 -1.44
CA LEU A 96 -16.18 -29.40 -2.40
C LEU A 96 -15.23 -30.58 -2.25
N ILE A 97 -14.85 -30.96 -1.03
CA ILE A 97 -13.97 -32.11 -0.79
C ILE A 97 -14.63 -33.41 -1.28
N ASP A 98 -15.91 -33.62 -0.96
CA ASP A 98 -16.66 -34.79 -1.37
C ASP A 98 -16.74 -34.87 -2.91
N ALA A 99 -17.02 -33.74 -3.58
CA ALA A 99 -17.05 -33.67 -5.04
C ALA A 99 -15.71 -34.01 -5.72
N ARG A 100 -14.56 -33.76 -5.06
CA ARG A 100 -13.24 -34.15 -5.59
C ARG A 100 -13.03 -35.65 -5.58
N LEU A 101 -13.55 -36.34 -4.56
CA LEU A 101 -13.39 -37.79 -4.42
C LEU A 101 -14.11 -38.55 -5.54
N ASP A 102 -15.14 -37.94 -6.13
CA ASP A 102 -15.94 -38.51 -7.21
C ASP A 102 -15.38 -38.23 -8.62
N ASP A 103 -14.34 -37.38 -8.78
CA ASP A 103 -13.71 -37.05 -10.08
C ASP A 103 -12.24 -37.52 -10.17
N PRO A 104 -11.95 -38.63 -10.87
CA PRO A 104 -10.60 -39.16 -11.05
C PRO A 104 -9.65 -38.28 -11.89
N GLN A 105 -10.17 -37.25 -12.58
CA GLN A 105 -9.38 -36.33 -13.41
C GLN A 105 -9.18 -34.95 -12.76
N ALA A 106 -9.80 -34.70 -11.62
CA ALA A 106 -9.53 -33.48 -10.87
C ALA A 106 -8.05 -33.45 -10.46
N VAL A 107 -7.36 -32.37 -10.82
CA VAL A 107 -6.05 -32.02 -10.25
C VAL A 107 -6.15 -32.24 -8.74
N SER A 108 -5.21 -33.00 -8.15
CA SER A 108 -5.21 -33.35 -6.71
C SER A 108 -5.28 -32.09 -5.85
N ASP A 109 -6.50 -31.65 -5.55
CA ASP A 109 -6.74 -30.48 -4.73
C ASP A 109 -6.68 -30.93 -3.26
N GLU A 110 -5.47 -30.84 -2.71
CA GLU A 110 -5.11 -31.29 -1.36
C GLU A 110 -5.48 -30.27 -0.27
N ARG A 111 -6.18 -29.18 -0.61
CA ARG A 111 -6.55 -28.15 0.36
C ARG A 111 -7.45 -28.72 1.44
N THR A 112 -7.08 -28.44 2.69
CA THR A 112 -7.82 -28.82 3.90
C THR A 112 -9.15 -28.08 4.02
N THR A 113 -10.06 -28.59 4.85
CA THR A 113 -11.30 -27.89 5.21
C THR A 113 -11.04 -26.49 5.79
N ALA A 114 -9.91 -26.28 6.49
CA ALA A 114 -9.57 -24.96 7.01
C ALA A 114 -9.21 -23.97 5.90
N GLN A 115 -8.37 -24.38 4.95
CA GLN A 115 -8.01 -23.57 3.78
C GLN A 115 -9.24 -23.25 2.93
N LEU A 116 -10.10 -24.24 2.65
CA LEU A 116 -11.29 -24.00 1.85
C LEU A 116 -12.30 -23.07 2.52
N ARG A 117 -12.44 -23.12 3.84
CA ARG A 117 -13.28 -22.15 4.55
C ARG A 117 -12.76 -20.72 4.38
N ALA A 118 -11.44 -20.52 4.39
CA ALA A 118 -10.83 -19.22 4.14
C ALA A 118 -11.05 -18.76 2.69
N ASP A 119 -10.85 -19.66 1.72
CA ASP A 119 -11.04 -19.37 0.30
C ASP A 119 -12.50 -19.01 0.00
N ILE A 120 -13.46 -19.81 0.46
CA ILE A 120 -14.90 -19.58 0.27
C ILE A 120 -15.34 -18.29 0.97
N LEU A 121 -14.86 -18.03 2.19
CA LEU A 121 -15.16 -16.78 2.89
C LEU A 121 -14.68 -15.57 2.08
N THR A 122 -13.46 -15.65 1.55
CA THR A 122 -12.85 -14.59 0.73
C THR A 122 -13.64 -14.37 -0.55
N ASP A 123 -13.96 -15.45 -1.27
CA ASP A 123 -14.76 -15.40 -2.49
C ASP A 123 -16.12 -14.76 -2.25
N LEU A 124 -16.85 -15.21 -1.23
CA LEU A 124 -18.16 -14.64 -0.88
C LEU A 124 -18.06 -13.15 -0.52
N LEU A 125 -17.02 -12.71 0.18
CA LEU A 125 -16.88 -11.30 0.58
C LEU A 125 -16.43 -10.39 -0.58
N LEU A 126 -15.70 -10.91 -1.56
CA LEU A 126 -15.22 -10.13 -2.70
C LEU A 126 -16.20 -10.11 -3.88
N THR A 127 -17.09 -11.10 -3.98
CA THR A 127 -17.97 -11.27 -5.14
C THR A 127 -19.47 -11.07 -4.84
N ALA A 128 -19.92 -11.22 -3.60
CA ALA A 128 -21.33 -11.07 -3.27
C ALA A 128 -21.78 -9.59 -3.18
N ALA A 129 -23.03 -9.34 -3.55
CA ALA A 129 -23.70 -8.06 -3.33
C ALA A 129 -24.46 -8.06 -1.99
N PRO A 130 -24.33 -7.03 -1.14
CA PRO A 130 -25.06 -6.97 0.12
C PRO A 130 -26.57 -6.78 -0.10
N GLU A 131 -27.41 -7.60 0.54
CA GLU A 131 -28.87 -7.41 0.54
C GLU A 131 -29.31 -6.14 1.28
N ALA A 132 -28.49 -5.66 2.20
CA ALA A 132 -28.76 -4.44 2.97
C ALA A 132 -28.65 -3.15 2.13
N ASP A 133 -28.37 -3.25 0.83
CA ASP A 133 -28.28 -2.11 -0.08
C ASP A 133 -29.66 -1.48 -0.32
N PRO A 134 -29.92 -0.27 0.19
CA PRO A 134 -31.20 0.40 0.02
C PRO A 134 -31.39 0.95 -1.40
N THR A 135 -30.35 0.94 -2.23
CA THR A 135 -30.37 1.45 -3.61
C THR A 135 -30.66 0.36 -4.64
N ARG A 136 -30.79 -0.90 -4.20
CA ARG A 136 -31.15 -2.01 -5.07
C ARG A 136 -32.63 -1.96 -5.41
N THR A 137 -32.96 -1.58 -6.63
CA THR A 137 -34.35 -1.44 -7.12
C THR A 137 -34.82 -2.60 -8.00
N ASP A 138 -33.91 -3.49 -8.40
CA ASP A 138 -34.16 -4.67 -9.24
C ASP A 138 -33.22 -5.84 -8.88
N ASP A 139 -33.16 -6.88 -9.73
CA ASP A 139 -32.30 -8.05 -9.55
C ASP A 139 -30.82 -7.77 -9.90
N GLY A 140 -30.48 -6.53 -10.27
CA GLY A 140 -29.12 -6.09 -10.52
C GLY A 140 -28.35 -5.71 -9.24
N PRO A 141 -27.03 -5.51 -9.34
CA PRO A 141 -26.26 -4.96 -8.24
C PRO A 141 -26.63 -3.49 -8.02
N GLY A 142 -27.10 -3.16 -6.81
CA GLY A 142 -27.26 -1.77 -6.37
C GLY A 142 -25.91 -1.06 -6.19
N ALA A 143 -25.92 0.17 -5.66
CA ALA A 143 -24.73 0.99 -5.47
C ALA A 143 -23.66 0.31 -4.59
N LEU A 144 -24.05 -0.46 -3.56
CA LEU A 144 -23.10 -1.23 -2.75
C LEU A 144 -22.52 -2.41 -3.55
N GLY A 145 -23.34 -3.08 -4.37
CA GLY A 145 -22.90 -4.17 -5.24
C GLY A 145 -21.99 -3.72 -6.40
N ALA A 146 -22.01 -2.44 -6.75
CA ALA A 146 -21.11 -1.82 -7.71
C ALA A 146 -19.72 -1.47 -7.14
N ILE A 147 -19.57 -1.44 -5.81
CA ILE A 147 -18.28 -1.18 -5.16
C ILE A 147 -17.34 -2.34 -5.47
N ARG A 148 -16.12 -2.01 -5.89
CA ARG A 148 -15.04 -2.97 -6.11
C ARG A 148 -13.91 -2.66 -5.15
N ALA A 149 -13.41 -3.69 -4.48
CA ALA A 149 -12.21 -3.56 -3.66
C ALA A 149 -11.04 -3.14 -4.56
N ARG A 150 -10.22 -2.21 -4.07
CA ARG A 150 -9.01 -1.75 -4.76
C ARG A 150 -7.84 -1.90 -3.81
N VAL A 151 -6.82 -2.61 -4.26
CA VAL A 151 -5.52 -2.71 -3.60
C VAL A 151 -4.45 -2.16 -4.53
N GLN A 152 -3.37 -1.63 -3.97
CA GLN A 152 -2.21 -1.20 -4.72
C GLN A 152 -1.02 -2.06 -4.32
N VAL A 153 -0.45 -2.75 -5.30
CA VAL A 153 0.73 -3.60 -5.12
C VAL A 153 1.86 -3.01 -5.96
N VAL A 154 3.02 -2.82 -5.35
CA VAL A 154 4.24 -2.43 -6.04
C VAL A 154 5.14 -3.66 -6.12
N VAL A 155 5.43 -4.09 -7.34
CA VAL A 155 6.24 -5.28 -7.59
C VAL A 155 7.54 -4.87 -8.25
N PRO A 156 8.71 -5.28 -7.73
CA PRO A 156 9.97 -5.12 -8.43
C PRO A 156 9.89 -5.79 -9.81
N ALA A 157 10.35 -5.09 -10.85
CA ALA A 157 10.23 -5.59 -12.22
C ALA A 157 10.95 -6.94 -12.43
N LEU A 158 12.07 -7.16 -11.72
CA LEU A 158 12.81 -8.42 -11.80
C LEU A 158 12.05 -9.60 -11.18
N THR A 159 11.26 -9.37 -10.12
CA THR A 159 10.37 -10.37 -9.54
C THR A 159 9.34 -10.87 -10.57
N ILE A 160 8.87 -10.01 -11.49
CA ILE A 160 7.93 -10.38 -12.56
C ILE A 160 8.62 -11.05 -13.75
N LEU A 161 9.79 -10.56 -14.17
CA LEU A 161 10.39 -10.93 -15.46
C LEU A 161 11.00 -12.33 -15.50
N ASP A 162 11.39 -12.89 -14.36
CA ASP A 162 12.03 -14.20 -14.32
C ASP A 162 11.46 -15.08 -13.20
N PRO A 163 10.42 -15.88 -13.48
CA PRO A 163 9.88 -16.85 -12.54
C PRO A 163 10.81 -18.04 -12.26
N THR A 164 11.88 -18.20 -13.05
CA THR A 164 12.81 -19.34 -12.99
C THR A 164 14.15 -19.02 -12.33
N ALA A 165 14.53 -17.74 -12.27
CA ALA A 165 15.62 -17.27 -11.43
C ALA A 165 15.17 -17.10 -9.98
N GLU A 166 16.10 -17.27 -9.05
CA GLU A 166 15.94 -17.10 -7.59
C GLU A 166 15.61 -15.65 -7.16
N ASN A 167 14.90 -14.86 -7.98
CA ASN A 167 14.44 -13.55 -7.59
C ASN A 167 13.08 -13.66 -6.88
N ASP A 168 13.15 -13.87 -5.57
CA ASP A 168 12.03 -13.86 -4.64
C ASP A 168 11.98 -12.54 -3.83
N ASP A 169 12.46 -11.44 -4.41
CA ASP A 169 12.33 -10.12 -3.77
C ASP A 169 10.84 -9.84 -3.49
N PRO A 170 10.49 -9.47 -2.25
CA PRO A 170 9.10 -9.27 -1.87
C PRO A 170 8.51 -8.07 -2.61
N ALA A 171 7.25 -8.22 -3.03
CA ALA A 171 6.42 -7.10 -3.43
C ALA A 171 5.92 -6.33 -2.20
N GLU A 172 5.41 -5.13 -2.40
CA GLU A 172 4.82 -4.32 -1.33
C GLU A 172 3.33 -4.12 -1.59
N LEU A 173 2.49 -4.55 -0.65
CA LEU A 173 1.09 -4.12 -0.56
C LEU A 173 1.06 -2.78 0.18
N ILE A 174 0.80 -1.71 -0.57
CA ILE A 174 0.93 -0.34 -0.06
C ILE A 174 0.05 -0.13 1.17
N GLY A 175 0.71 0.25 2.28
CA GLY A 175 0.05 0.52 3.57
C GLY A 175 -0.19 -0.72 4.44
N HIS A 176 0.16 -1.92 3.99
CA HIS A 176 -0.13 -3.17 4.71
C HIS A 176 1.08 -4.08 4.90
N GLY A 177 2.11 -4.00 4.06
CA GLY A 177 3.38 -4.69 4.27
C GLY A 177 3.83 -5.53 3.06
N PRO A 178 4.84 -6.40 3.26
CA PRO A 178 5.39 -7.21 2.18
C PRO A 178 4.40 -8.29 1.72
N LEU A 179 4.47 -8.61 0.43
CA LEU A 179 3.72 -9.65 -0.26
C LEU A 179 4.73 -10.57 -0.95
N ASP A 180 4.51 -11.88 -0.91
CA ASP A 180 5.41 -12.83 -1.55
C ASP A 180 5.38 -12.72 -3.09
N ALA A 181 6.48 -13.12 -3.71
CA ALA A 181 6.67 -13.03 -5.15
C ALA A 181 5.64 -13.83 -5.95
N ALA A 182 5.22 -15.02 -5.47
CA ALA A 182 4.28 -15.86 -6.18
C ALA A 182 2.87 -15.26 -6.18
N THR A 183 2.40 -14.73 -5.05
CA THR A 183 1.13 -14.01 -4.97
C THR A 183 1.15 -12.75 -5.84
N ALA A 184 2.25 -11.99 -5.81
CA ALA A 184 2.42 -10.81 -6.67
C ALA A 184 2.32 -11.17 -8.17
N ARG A 185 2.96 -12.27 -8.60
CA ARG A 185 2.86 -12.81 -9.97
C ARG A 185 1.44 -13.30 -10.32
N GLY A 186 0.75 -13.95 -9.38
CA GLY A 186 -0.64 -14.37 -9.60
C GLY A 186 -1.59 -13.18 -9.80
N LEU A 187 -1.46 -12.14 -8.98
CA LEU A 187 -2.25 -10.90 -9.12
C LEU A 187 -1.95 -10.18 -10.43
N ALA A 188 -0.66 -10.15 -10.79
CA ALA A 188 -0.15 -9.62 -12.03
C ALA A 188 -0.76 -10.28 -13.28
N GLU A 189 -0.76 -11.63 -13.32
CA GLU A 189 -1.32 -12.41 -14.42
C GLU A 189 -2.86 -12.27 -14.52
N ALA A 190 -3.53 -12.22 -13.37
CA ALA A 190 -4.99 -12.09 -13.31
C ALA A 190 -5.49 -10.68 -13.69
N THR A 191 -4.62 -9.67 -13.70
CA THR A 191 -5.00 -8.27 -13.94
C THR A 191 -4.85 -7.89 -15.41
N THR A 192 -5.97 -7.56 -16.06
CA THR A 192 -6.01 -7.09 -17.46
C THR A 192 -5.83 -5.57 -17.59
N LEU A 193 -5.78 -4.83 -16.48
CA LEU A 193 -5.61 -3.37 -16.45
C LEU A 193 -4.15 -2.97 -16.75
N PRO A 194 -3.90 -1.79 -17.33
CA PRO A 194 -2.55 -1.36 -17.64
C PRO A 194 -1.74 -1.21 -16.35
N TRP A 195 -0.52 -1.71 -16.40
CA TRP A 195 0.45 -1.60 -15.34
C TRP A 195 1.11 -0.23 -15.41
N ASP A 196 1.13 0.48 -14.29
CA ASP A 196 1.89 1.72 -14.18
C ASP A 196 3.34 1.42 -13.80
N ARG A 197 4.28 1.66 -14.71
CA ARG A 197 5.69 1.51 -14.39
C ARG A 197 6.17 2.69 -13.56
N VAL A 198 6.91 2.38 -12.51
CA VAL A 198 7.59 3.34 -11.66
C VAL A 198 9.08 3.02 -11.68
N ILE A 199 9.92 3.97 -12.07
CA ILE A 199 11.38 3.82 -12.03
C ILE A 199 11.91 4.64 -10.88
N THR A 200 12.69 4.00 -10.01
CA THR A 200 13.29 4.63 -8.83
C THR A 200 14.79 4.82 -9.00
N HIS A 201 15.34 5.79 -8.29
CA HIS A 201 16.78 6.00 -8.19
C HIS A 201 17.42 4.87 -7.38
N PRO A 202 18.47 4.19 -7.89
CA PRO A 202 18.97 2.93 -7.31
C PRO A 202 19.55 3.07 -5.89
N ILE A 203 19.97 4.27 -5.49
CA ILE A 203 20.57 4.52 -4.16
C ILE A 203 19.56 5.11 -3.18
N THR A 204 18.62 5.93 -3.67
CA THR A 204 17.77 6.76 -2.78
C THR A 204 16.32 6.30 -2.76
N GLY A 205 15.93 5.37 -3.64
CA GLY A 205 14.55 4.91 -3.81
C GLY A 205 13.60 5.97 -4.40
N ALA A 206 14.11 7.17 -4.72
CA ALA A 206 13.30 8.28 -5.21
C ALA A 206 12.68 7.96 -6.58
N VAL A 207 11.37 8.16 -6.75
CA VAL A 207 10.70 7.98 -8.05
C VAL A 207 11.21 9.01 -9.06
N LEU A 208 11.68 8.54 -10.21
CA LEU A 208 12.21 9.32 -11.34
C LEU A 208 11.32 9.24 -12.59
N HIS A 209 10.50 8.18 -12.69
CA HIS A 209 9.55 7.92 -13.79
C HIS A 209 8.22 7.44 -13.22
N THR A 210 7.11 7.86 -13.83
CA THR A 210 5.81 7.18 -13.72
C THR A 210 5.07 7.23 -15.04
N ASP A 211 4.30 6.18 -15.34
CA ASP A 211 3.38 6.15 -16.49
C ASP A 211 2.12 7.00 -16.25
N THR A 212 1.86 7.43 -15.01
CA THR A 212 0.77 8.36 -14.69
C THR A 212 1.12 9.82 -15.00
N TYR A 213 0.11 10.67 -15.15
CA TYR A 213 0.34 12.12 -15.31
C TYR A 213 0.86 12.80 -14.02
N HIS A 214 0.63 12.17 -12.86
CA HIS A 214 0.93 12.78 -11.56
C HIS A 214 2.42 12.69 -11.24
N ARG A 215 3.03 13.84 -10.94
CA ARG A 215 4.42 13.91 -10.48
C ARG A 215 4.49 13.64 -8.99
N THR A 216 5.54 12.94 -8.58
CA THR A 216 5.86 12.76 -7.16
C THR A 216 6.66 13.94 -6.61
N THR A 217 6.67 14.11 -5.29
CA THR A 217 7.52 15.10 -4.61
C THR A 217 9.00 14.94 -4.94
N ALA A 218 9.45 13.72 -5.23
CA ALA A 218 10.83 13.42 -5.62
C ALA A 218 11.17 14.02 -7.00
N ILE A 219 10.30 13.83 -7.99
CA ILE A 219 10.42 14.45 -9.32
C ILE A 219 10.47 15.97 -9.17
N ASP A 220 9.53 16.56 -8.42
CA ASP A 220 9.49 18.01 -8.20
C ASP A 220 10.76 18.54 -7.53
N ARG A 221 11.26 17.85 -6.49
CA ARG A 221 12.50 18.22 -5.79
C ARG A 221 13.70 18.18 -6.73
N TYR A 222 13.84 17.10 -7.53
CA TYR A 222 14.91 16.97 -8.51
C TYR A 222 14.86 18.09 -9.55
N LEU A 223 13.68 18.35 -10.13
CA LEU A 223 13.51 19.36 -11.16
C LEU A 223 13.78 20.78 -10.63
N ARG A 224 13.36 21.10 -9.40
CA ARG A 224 13.65 22.40 -8.78
C ARG A 224 15.15 22.61 -8.62
N ALA A 225 15.84 21.56 -8.19
CA ALA A 225 17.29 21.54 -8.01
C ALA A 225 18.01 21.73 -9.36
N ARG A 226 17.61 20.97 -10.38
CA ARG A 226 18.21 21.05 -11.72
C ARG A 226 17.94 22.39 -12.41
N ASP A 227 16.68 22.82 -12.41
CA ASP A 227 16.24 23.90 -13.28
C ASP A 227 16.54 25.28 -12.71
N ARG A 228 16.32 25.48 -11.39
CA ARG A 228 16.53 26.71 -10.60
C ARG A 228 15.74 27.94 -11.05
N ARG A 229 15.48 28.09 -12.35
CA ARG A 229 14.72 29.13 -13.04
C ARG A 229 13.86 28.52 -14.15
N CYS A 230 12.98 29.33 -14.72
CA CYS A 230 12.32 29.03 -15.98
C CYS A 230 13.36 28.72 -17.06
N ARG A 231 13.22 27.58 -17.72
CA ARG A 231 14.16 27.04 -18.72
C ARG A 231 13.94 27.58 -20.13
N TRP A 232 13.10 28.60 -20.27
CA TRP A 232 12.94 29.34 -21.53
C TRP A 232 14.19 30.20 -21.80
N PRO A 233 14.64 30.36 -23.06
CA PRO A 233 15.83 31.14 -23.39
C PRO A 233 15.82 32.54 -22.77
N GLY A 234 16.81 32.84 -21.93
CA GLY A 234 17.00 34.14 -21.27
C GLY A 234 16.04 34.46 -20.12
N CYS A 235 15.12 33.56 -19.74
CA CYS A 235 14.21 33.82 -18.62
C CYS A 235 14.88 33.57 -17.27
N THR A 236 14.70 34.49 -16.31
CA THR A 236 15.30 34.41 -14.96
C THR A 236 14.28 34.17 -13.84
N VAL A 237 12.99 33.97 -14.17
CA VAL A 237 11.94 33.69 -13.17
C VAL A 237 12.33 32.45 -12.36
N PRO A 238 12.35 32.50 -11.02
CA PRO A 238 12.79 31.37 -10.20
C PRO A 238 11.85 30.18 -10.31
N ALA A 239 12.40 28.96 -10.27
CA ALA A 239 11.63 27.71 -10.47
C ALA A 239 10.46 27.55 -9.49
N ILE A 240 10.55 28.12 -8.27
CA ILE A 240 9.45 28.11 -7.29
C ILE A 240 8.19 28.88 -7.76
N ARG A 241 8.33 29.75 -8.76
CA ARG A 241 7.22 30.49 -9.41
C ARG A 241 6.90 29.94 -10.80
N CYS A 242 7.44 28.77 -11.14
CA CYS A 242 7.23 28.11 -12.41
C CYS A 242 6.38 26.86 -12.22
N GLU A 243 5.67 26.51 -13.29
CA GLU A 243 5.00 25.22 -13.43
C GLU A 243 6.00 24.22 -14.02
N VAL A 244 5.79 22.93 -13.75
CA VAL A 244 6.55 21.86 -14.37
C VAL A 244 5.75 21.37 -15.58
N ASP A 245 6.36 21.49 -16.75
CA ASP A 245 5.75 21.19 -18.04
C ASP A 245 6.47 20.05 -18.77
N HIS A 246 5.71 19.28 -19.55
CA HIS A 246 6.24 18.20 -20.38
C HIS A 246 6.79 18.76 -21.69
N THR A 247 8.04 18.46 -22.04
CA THR A 247 8.65 18.90 -23.31
C THR A 247 8.01 18.19 -24.50
N ARG A 248 7.84 16.86 -24.42
CA ARG A 248 6.86 16.10 -25.22
C ARG A 248 5.57 15.94 -24.43
N GLU A 249 4.47 16.45 -24.96
CA GLU A 249 3.16 16.43 -24.30
C GLU A 249 2.73 15.03 -23.84
N HIS A 250 2.22 14.94 -22.62
CA HIS A 250 1.72 13.68 -22.07
C HIS A 250 0.56 13.09 -22.88
N ALA A 251 -0.34 13.95 -23.40
CA ALA A 251 -1.45 13.51 -24.26
C ALA A 251 -0.98 12.85 -25.57
N LEU A 252 0.27 13.11 -26.00
CA LEU A 252 0.91 12.51 -27.17
C LEU A 252 1.89 11.38 -26.79
N GLY A 253 1.70 10.79 -25.61
CA GLY A 253 2.52 9.70 -25.07
C GLY A 253 3.86 10.15 -24.50
N GLY A 254 4.01 11.43 -24.15
CA GLY A 254 5.19 11.92 -23.45
C GLY A 254 5.24 11.42 -22.00
N PRO A 255 6.32 10.76 -21.55
CA PRO A 255 6.39 10.18 -20.20
C PRO A 255 6.47 11.25 -19.11
N THR A 256 5.92 10.97 -17.93
CA THR A 256 6.18 11.77 -16.72
C THR A 256 7.52 11.35 -16.12
N HIS A 257 8.59 11.84 -16.74
CA HIS A 257 9.97 11.50 -16.44
C HIS A 257 10.81 12.75 -16.23
N VAL A 258 11.81 12.71 -15.35
CA VAL A 258 12.71 13.87 -15.13
C VAL A 258 13.39 14.37 -16.42
N ALA A 259 13.60 13.52 -17.43
CA ALA A 259 14.16 13.87 -18.73
C ALA A 259 13.14 14.37 -19.78
N ASN A 260 11.84 14.39 -19.47
CA ASN A 260 10.78 14.95 -20.31
C ASN A 260 10.06 16.13 -19.62
N LEU A 261 10.51 16.52 -18.43
CA LEU A 261 9.89 17.59 -17.63
C LEU A 261 10.87 18.76 -17.47
N ALA A 262 10.37 19.99 -17.46
CA ALA A 262 11.15 21.19 -17.17
C ALA A 262 10.28 22.31 -16.57
N HIS A 263 10.89 23.18 -15.77
CA HIS A 263 10.21 24.36 -15.23
C HIS A 263 10.01 25.45 -16.27
N LEU A 264 8.77 25.88 -16.47
CA LEU A 264 8.39 27.06 -17.26
C LEU A 264 7.50 27.98 -16.44
N CYS A 265 7.75 29.29 -16.47
CA CYS A 265 6.81 30.24 -15.89
C CYS A 265 5.54 30.27 -16.74
N GLN A 266 4.41 30.64 -16.14
CA GLN A 266 3.11 30.66 -16.81
C GLN A 266 3.17 31.33 -18.20
N ARG A 267 3.85 32.48 -18.32
CA ARG A 267 4.04 33.19 -19.61
C ARG A 267 4.66 32.31 -20.70
N HIS A 268 5.74 31.60 -20.38
CA HIS A 268 6.46 30.79 -21.36
C HIS A 268 5.84 29.41 -21.55
N HIS A 269 5.15 28.89 -20.53
CA HIS A 269 4.29 27.72 -20.68
C HIS A 269 3.20 28.00 -21.72
N THR A 270 2.46 29.11 -21.59
CA THR A 270 1.48 29.57 -22.59
C THR A 270 2.14 29.76 -23.96
N GLN A 271 3.33 30.36 -24.03
CA GLN A 271 4.01 30.56 -25.31
C GLN A 271 4.39 29.25 -25.99
N LYS A 272 4.90 28.25 -25.26
CA LYS A 272 5.16 26.90 -25.80
C LYS A 272 3.88 26.25 -26.33
N GLN A 273 2.79 26.31 -25.56
CA GLN A 273 1.54 25.61 -25.89
C GLN A 273 0.81 26.21 -27.11
N PHE A 274 0.79 27.53 -27.23
CA PHE A 274 -0.08 28.22 -28.19
C PHE A 274 0.64 28.89 -29.36
N THR A 275 1.94 28.60 -29.56
CA THR A 275 2.71 29.14 -30.68
C THR A 275 3.56 28.07 -31.35
N ARG A 276 4.29 28.43 -32.41
CA ARG A 276 5.18 27.51 -33.15
C ARG A 276 6.55 27.30 -32.51
N TRP A 277 6.74 27.73 -31.27
CA TRP A 277 7.95 27.40 -30.54
C TRP A 277 7.96 25.90 -30.23
N SER A 278 9.08 25.23 -30.50
CA SER A 278 9.26 23.83 -30.14
C SER A 278 10.48 23.67 -29.24
N VAL A 279 10.49 22.59 -28.46
CA VAL A 279 11.58 22.27 -27.55
C VAL A 279 11.93 20.80 -27.68
N GLU A 280 13.23 20.51 -27.72
CA GLU A 280 13.79 19.18 -27.58
C GLU A 280 14.61 19.13 -26.30
N GLN A 281 14.39 18.10 -25.48
CA GLN A 281 15.13 17.89 -24.24
C GLN A 281 16.22 16.85 -24.46
N LEU A 282 17.47 17.31 -24.42
CA LEU A 282 18.67 16.50 -24.63
C LEU A 282 19.16 15.90 -23.30
N PRO A 283 20.10 14.92 -23.33
CA PRO A 283 20.71 14.37 -22.12
C PRO A 283 21.28 15.44 -21.19
N GLY A 284 21.30 15.15 -19.89
CA GLY A 284 21.74 16.11 -18.87
C GLY A 284 20.73 17.22 -18.56
N GLY A 285 19.55 17.24 -19.20
CA GLY A 285 18.52 18.27 -18.97
C GLY A 285 18.77 19.57 -19.72
N VAL A 286 19.53 19.50 -20.81
CA VAL A 286 19.71 20.60 -21.78
C VAL A 286 18.44 20.73 -22.61
N LEU A 287 17.94 21.95 -22.79
CA LEU A 287 16.80 22.24 -23.65
C LEU A 287 17.25 22.99 -24.90
N GLN A 288 16.89 22.44 -26.06
CA GLN A 288 17.08 23.08 -27.35
C GLN A 288 15.74 23.63 -27.83
N TRP A 289 15.62 24.96 -27.79
CA TRP A 289 14.42 25.67 -28.23
C TRP A 289 14.55 26.12 -29.67
N THR A 290 13.52 25.88 -30.47
CA THR A 290 13.44 26.41 -31.84
C THR A 290 12.32 27.44 -31.92
N SER A 291 12.69 28.64 -32.35
CA SER A 291 11.75 29.74 -32.55
C SER A 291 10.89 29.55 -33.82
N PRO A 292 9.75 30.24 -33.94
CA PRO A 292 8.92 30.22 -35.15
C PRO A 292 9.65 30.63 -36.44
N THR A 293 10.76 31.38 -36.33
CA THR A 293 11.60 31.80 -37.45
C THR A 293 12.77 30.83 -37.72
N GLY A 294 12.82 29.67 -37.04
CA GLY A 294 13.84 28.64 -37.23
C GLY A 294 15.17 28.87 -36.49
N ARG A 295 15.28 29.90 -35.63
CA ARG A 295 16.48 30.09 -34.79
C ARG A 295 16.47 29.15 -33.60
N THR A 296 17.63 28.56 -33.30
CA THR A 296 17.83 27.64 -32.19
C THR A 296 18.48 28.35 -31.00
N TYR A 297 18.02 28.06 -29.80
CA TYR A 297 18.56 28.55 -28.54
C TYR A 297 18.77 27.37 -27.59
N THR A 298 19.95 27.26 -27.01
CA THR A 298 20.28 26.20 -26.05
C THR A 298 20.24 26.75 -24.64
N ASP A 299 19.54 26.05 -23.75
CA ASP A 299 19.49 26.34 -22.32
C ASP A 299 20.01 25.14 -21.53
N GLU A 300 21.13 25.33 -20.83
CA GLU A 300 21.79 24.29 -20.05
C GLU A 300 21.50 24.49 -18.55
N PRO A 301 21.28 23.39 -17.77
CA PRO A 301 21.21 23.51 -16.33
C PRO A 301 22.53 24.04 -15.79
N LEU A 302 22.47 25.05 -14.94
CA LEU A 302 23.68 25.62 -14.35
C LEU A 302 24.39 24.56 -13.48
N PRO A 303 25.72 24.41 -13.59
CA PRO A 303 26.46 23.53 -12.69
C PRO A 303 26.26 23.97 -11.23
N TYR A 304 26.33 23.02 -10.30
CA TYR A 304 26.47 23.30 -8.87
C TYR A 304 27.91 23.70 -8.54
N SER A 305 28.51 24.61 -9.33
CA SER A 305 29.76 25.21 -8.89
C SER A 305 29.40 26.24 -7.82
N PRO A 306 29.98 26.18 -6.61
CA PRO A 306 29.80 27.26 -5.66
C PRO A 306 30.29 28.55 -6.33
N ALA A 307 29.48 29.61 -6.28
CA ALA A 307 29.78 30.89 -6.90
C ALA A 307 31.12 31.49 -6.40
N VAL A 308 31.60 31.01 -5.25
CA VAL A 308 32.91 31.32 -4.69
C VAL A 308 33.52 30.02 -4.18
N ARG A 309 34.72 29.70 -4.66
CA ARG A 309 35.57 28.67 -4.09
C ARG A 309 36.78 29.40 -3.50
N PHE A 310 36.93 29.35 -2.18
CA PHE A 310 38.20 29.73 -1.57
C PHE A 310 39.17 28.60 -1.86
N LEU A 311 40.10 28.86 -2.76
CA LEU A 311 41.29 28.02 -2.92
C LEU A 311 42.27 28.44 -1.82
N PRO A 312 42.96 27.50 -1.17
CA PRO A 312 44.16 27.85 -0.40
C PRO A 312 45.10 28.64 -1.30
N ASP A 313 45.76 29.67 -0.77
CA ASP A 313 46.82 30.37 -1.51
C ASP A 313 47.86 29.34 -1.97
N ASP A 314 48.37 29.52 -3.20
CA ASP A 314 49.55 28.77 -3.63
C ASP A 314 50.66 29.01 -2.59
N PRO A 315 51.42 27.96 -2.20
CA PRO A 315 52.56 28.18 -1.32
C PRO A 315 53.46 29.26 -1.96
N PRO A 316 53.98 30.20 -1.15
CA PRO A 316 54.85 31.23 -1.69
C PRO A 316 55.97 30.58 -2.50
N PRO A 317 56.39 31.19 -3.62
CA PRO A 317 57.49 30.66 -4.39
C PRO A 317 58.68 30.41 -3.47
N PRO A 318 59.44 29.33 -3.67
CA PRO A 318 60.60 29.02 -2.86
C PRO A 318 61.53 30.24 -2.83
N ASP A 319 62.09 30.52 -1.66
CA ASP A 319 63.02 31.62 -1.47
C ASP A 319 64.19 31.45 -2.46
N PRO A 320 64.49 32.42 -3.32
CA PRO A 320 65.59 32.29 -4.29
C PRO A 320 66.96 32.08 -3.62
N ASP A 321 67.07 32.36 -2.32
CA ASP A 321 68.28 32.15 -1.52
C ASP A 321 68.28 30.82 -0.72
N ASP A 322 67.23 30.01 -0.81
CA ASP A 322 67.21 28.64 -0.26
C ASP A 322 67.74 27.65 -1.31
N ASP A 323 69.06 27.47 -1.33
CA ASP A 323 69.76 26.54 -2.22
C ASP A 323 69.57 25.05 -1.84
N GLY A 324 68.71 24.76 -0.85
CA GLY A 324 68.45 23.42 -0.36
C GLY A 324 69.62 22.81 0.41
N THR A 325 70.63 23.61 0.78
CA THR A 325 71.73 23.14 1.62
C THR A 325 71.25 23.08 3.08
N PRO A 326 71.20 21.89 3.71
CA PRO A 326 70.89 21.81 5.13
C PRO A 326 71.96 22.58 5.93
N PRO A 327 71.56 23.30 7.00
CA PRO A 327 72.50 24.11 7.76
C PRO A 327 73.61 23.24 8.36
N PRO A 328 74.89 23.68 8.31
CA PRO A 328 75.96 22.95 8.96
C PRO A 328 75.77 23.01 10.48
N PHE A 329 75.53 21.86 11.12
CA PHE A 329 76.52 21.03 11.82
C PHE A 329 75.91 19.70 12.27
#